data_AF-A0A2H3DY91-F1
#
_entry.id   AF-A0A2H3DY91-F1
#
_cell.length_a   1.000
_cell.length_b   1.000
_cell.length_c   1.000
_cell.angle_alpha   90.00
_cell.angle_beta   90.00
_cell.angle_gamma   90.00
#
_symmetry.space_group_name_H-M   'P 1'
#
loop_
_entity.id
_entity.type
_entity.pdbx_description
1 polymer ?
#
loop_
_entity_poly.entity_id
_entity_poly.type
_entity_poly.pdbx_seq_one_letter_code
_entity_poly.pdbx_strand_id
1 'polypeptide(L)'
;TSFRVKKKKFPEVADKFAAVSAAAVAVVAERISNGDFKTANTPEERRVLTLMKEVNAVASAIPGSSMARVAKRNEIKGLMMDKGLASFYITINPADIYNPIVKFL
;
A
#
# COMPACT_ATOMS: atom_id res chain seq x y z
N THR A 1 5.02 -14.81 -3.25
CA THR A 1 6.05 -14.29 -2.30
C THR A 1 5.42 -13.23 -1.42
N SER A 2 5.36 -13.45 -0.10
CA SER A 2 4.70 -12.53 0.83
C SER A 2 5.61 -11.32 1.13
N PHE A 3 5.28 -10.14 0.60
CA PHE A 3 5.91 -8.85 0.90
C PHE A 3 5.55 -8.34 2.32
N ARG A 4 5.48 -9.24 3.32
CA ARG A 4 5.20 -8.87 4.71
C ARG A 4 6.48 -8.98 5.53
N VAL A 5 6.89 -7.86 6.11
CA VAL A 5 7.89 -7.86 7.17
C VAL A 5 7.27 -8.55 8.39
N LYS A 6 7.89 -9.62 8.88
CA LYS A 6 7.43 -10.34 10.08
C LYS A 6 7.48 -9.39 11.27
N LYS A 7 6.47 -9.40 12.16
CA LYS A 7 6.43 -8.57 13.39
C LYS A 7 7.75 -8.58 14.18
N LYS A 8 8.46 -9.71 14.20
CA LYS A 8 9.78 -9.86 14.84
C LYS A 8 10.85 -8.87 14.34
N LYS A 9 10.73 -8.35 13.12
CA LYS A 9 11.66 -7.38 12.51
C LYS A 9 11.28 -5.92 12.76
N PHE A 10 10.15 -5.64 13.43
CA PHE A 10 9.72 -4.26 13.66
C PHE A 10 10.73 -3.44 14.46
N PRO A 11 11.35 -3.97 15.54
CA PRO A 11 12.40 -3.24 16.25
C PRO A 11 13.59 -2.90 15.35
N GLU A 12 14.06 -3.87 14.56
CA GLU A 12 15.16 -3.69 13.61
C GLU A 12 14.84 -2.60 12.56
N VAL A 13 13.60 -2.56 12.06
CA VAL A 13 13.15 -1.52 11.12
C VAL A 13 13.08 -0.15 11.80
N ALA A 14 12.64 -0.09 13.06
CA ALA A 14 12.59 1.16 13.82
C ALA A 14 14.00 1.71 14.10
N ASP A 15 14.95 0.86 14.45
CA ASP A 15 16.35 1.25 14.67
C ASP A 15 16.99 1.76 13.36
N LYS A 16 16.75 1.06 12.24
CA LYS A 16 17.19 1.52 10.91
C LYS A 16 16.53 2.84 10.51
N PHE A 17 15.28 3.06 10.87
CA PHE A 17 14.57 4.31 10.62
C PHE A 17 15.19 5.46 11.41
N ALA A 18 15.49 5.26 12.69
CA ALA A 18 16.13 6.26 13.55
C ALA A 18 17.57 6.60 13.11
N ALA A 19 18.27 5.64 12.49
CA ALA A 19 19.65 5.82 12.03
C ALA A 19 19.79 6.57 10.68
N VAL A 20 18.70 6.88 10.00
CA VAL A 20 18.71 7.54 8.67
C VAL A 20 18.57 9.05 8.82
N SER A 21 19.38 9.81 8.08
CA SER A 21 19.35 11.27 8.09
C SER A 21 18.10 11.82 7.38
N ALA A 22 17.45 12.83 7.97
CA ALA A 22 16.28 13.48 7.38
C ALA A 22 16.57 14.11 6.00
N ALA A 23 17.81 14.61 5.82
CA ALA A 23 18.26 15.17 4.55
C ALA A 23 18.29 14.11 3.44
N ALA A 24 18.79 12.90 3.71
CA ALA A 24 18.80 11.81 2.74
C ALA A 24 17.37 11.36 2.37
N VAL A 25 16.44 11.37 3.33
CA VAL A 25 15.02 11.04 3.07
C VAL A 25 14.39 12.09 2.14
N ALA A 26 14.64 13.38 2.38
CA ALA A 26 14.10 14.46 1.55
C ALA A 26 14.58 14.35 0.09
N VAL A 27 15.87 14.12 -0.13
CA VAL A 27 16.45 13.98 -1.48
C VAL A 27 15.86 12.77 -2.22
N VAL A 28 15.71 11.62 -1.54
CA VAL A 28 15.12 10.42 -2.15
C VAL A 28 13.63 10.63 -2.43
N ALA A 29 12.90 11.29 -1.53
CA ALA A 29 11.47 11.58 -1.72
C ALA A 29 11.22 12.52 -2.91
N GLU A 30 12.04 13.56 -3.07
CA GLU A 30 11.97 14.47 -4.21
C GLU A 30 12.23 13.73 -5.53
N ARG A 31 13.27 12.90 -5.59
CA ARG A 31 13.56 12.09 -6.79
C ARG A 31 12.43 11.10 -7.14
N ILE A 32 11.85 10.47 -6.13
CA ILE A 32 10.69 9.58 -6.31
C ILE A 32 9.49 10.35 -6.87
N SER A 33 9.24 11.58 -6.41
CA SER A 33 8.17 12.43 -6.94
C SER A 33 8.39 12.79 -8.41
N ASN A 34 9.66 12.89 -8.83
CA ASN A 34 10.06 13.12 -10.22
C ASN A 34 10.07 11.83 -11.08
N GLY A 35 9.65 10.69 -10.53
CA GLY A 35 9.53 9.42 -11.24
C GLY A 35 10.80 8.55 -11.24
N ASP A 36 11.83 8.92 -10.47
CA ASP A 36 13.04 8.13 -10.31
C ASP A 36 12.97 7.24 -9.06
N PHE A 37 12.83 5.93 -9.28
CA PHE A 37 12.67 4.92 -8.23
C PHE A 37 13.90 4.03 -8.04
N LYS A 38 14.98 4.24 -8.80
CA LYS A 38 16.12 3.30 -8.85
C LYS A 38 17.45 3.94 -8.50
N THR A 39 17.59 5.24 -8.65
CA THR A 39 18.90 5.87 -8.51
C THR A 39 19.25 6.08 -7.03
N ALA A 40 20.35 5.44 -6.62
CA ALA A 40 20.87 5.49 -5.27
C ALA A 40 22.38 5.75 -5.34
N ASN A 41 22.73 7.03 -5.31
CA ASN A 41 24.09 7.51 -5.55
C ASN A 41 24.94 7.42 -4.28
N THR A 42 24.33 7.59 -3.11
CA THR A 42 25.02 7.51 -1.83
C THR A 42 24.65 6.24 -1.05
N PRO A 43 25.54 5.75 -0.15
CA PRO A 43 25.21 4.63 0.73
C PRO A 43 23.99 4.89 1.61
N GLU A 44 23.76 6.14 1.98
CA GLU A 44 22.60 6.58 2.78
C GLU A 44 21.30 6.54 1.97
N GLU A 45 21.31 7.02 0.72
CA GLU A 45 20.16 6.92 -0.19
C GLU A 45 19.76 5.44 -0.42
N ARG A 46 20.74 4.53 -0.53
CA ARG A 46 20.48 3.08 -0.61
C ARG A 46 19.80 2.53 0.64
N ARG A 47 20.19 3.01 1.83
CA ARG A 47 19.53 2.65 3.09
C ARG A 47 18.09 3.18 3.12
N VAL A 48 17.85 4.42 2.69
CA VAL A 48 16.51 5.01 2.60
C VAL A 48 15.60 4.17 1.68
N LEU A 49 16.06 3.82 0.47
CA LEU A 49 15.27 3.02 -0.47
C LEU A 49 14.95 1.62 0.07
N THR A 50 15.88 1.02 0.81
CA THR A 50 15.67 -0.29 1.44
C THR A 50 14.66 -0.17 2.57
N LEU A 51 14.79 0.86 3.42
CA LEU A 51 13.87 1.18 4.50
C LEU A 51 12.46 1.46 3.97
N MET A 52 12.29 2.19 2.87
CA MET A 52 10.97 2.43 2.26
C MET A 52 10.27 1.13 1.86
N LYS A 53 11.01 0.14 1.34
CA LYS A 53 10.45 -1.18 1.02
C LYS A 53 10.00 -1.92 2.29
N GLU A 54 10.78 -1.83 3.36
CA GLU A 54 10.46 -2.45 4.66
C GLU A 54 9.25 -1.77 5.34
N VAL A 55 9.17 -0.44 5.32
CA VAL A 55 8.04 0.35 5.87
C VAL A 55 6.73 0.07 5.12
N ASN A 56 6.77 0.01 3.77
CA ASN A 56 5.59 -0.37 2.97
C ASN A 56 5.05 -1.75 3.35
N ALA A 57 5.93 -2.68 3.70
CA ALA A 57 5.54 -4.02 4.15
C ALA A 57 4.93 -4.00 5.56
N VAL A 58 5.41 -3.13 6.46
CA VAL A 58 4.85 -2.93 7.81
C VAL A 58 3.44 -2.31 7.74
N ALA A 59 3.21 -1.38 6.82
CA ALA A 59 1.92 -0.70 6.66
C ALA A 59 0.74 -1.68 6.51
N SER A 60 0.94 -2.86 5.91
CA SER A 60 -0.10 -3.88 5.77
C SER A 60 -0.72 -4.37 7.10
N ALA A 61 0.00 -4.23 8.21
CA ALA A 61 -0.46 -4.60 9.55
C ALA A 61 -1.18 -3.45 10.28
N ILE A 62 -1.12 -2.22 9.75
CA ILE A 62 -1.76 -1.04 10.33
C ILE A 62 -3.20 -0.94 9.79
N PRO A 63 -4.23 -1.05 10.64
CA PRO A 63 -5.62 -0.90 10.21
C PRO A 63 -5.83 0.44 9.48
N GLY A 64 -6.56 0.41 8.36
CA GLY A 64 -6.87 1.62 7.57
C GLY A 64 -5.78 2.04 6.56
N SER A 65 -4.59 1.44 6.61
CA SER A 65 -3.55 1.74 5.60
C SER A 65 -3.96 1.26 4.20
N SER A 66 -3.35 1.85 3.16
CA SER A 66 -3.54 1.42 1.76
C SER A 66 -3.24 -0.07 1.57
N MET A 67 -2.18 -0.57 2.22
CA MET A 67 -1.77 -1.97 2.16
C MET A 67 -2.71 -2.89 2.93
N ALA A 68 -3.28 -2.46 4.06
CA ALA A 68 -4.30 -3.21 4.77
C ALA A 68 -5.58 -3.36 3.93
N ARG A 69 -5.99 -2.30 3.21
CA ARG A 69 -7.12 -2.36 2.26
C ARG A 69 -6.87 -3.36 1.12
N VAL A 70 -5.67 -3.35 0.54
CA VAL A 70 -5.29 -4.32 -0.51
C VAL A 70 -5.30 -5.75 0.06
N ALA A 71 -4.73 -5.97 1.24
CA ALA A 71 -4.73 -7.27 1.90
C ALA A 71 -6.15 -7.81 2.14
N LYS A 72 -7.07 -6.96 2.62
CA LYS A 72 -8.47 -7.33 2.82
C LYS A 72 -9.21 -7.66 1.51
N ARG A 73 -8.95 -6.91 0.43
CA ARG A 73 -9.49 -7.27 -0.90
C ARG A 73 -9.00 -8.64 -1.38
N ASN A 74 -7.72 -8.95 -1.14
CA ASN A 74 -7.18 -10.25 -1.53
C ASN A 74 -7.75 -11.39 -0.68
N GLU A 75 -7.99 -11.16 0.61
CA GLU A 75 -8.69 -12.11 1.50
C GLU A 75 -10.12 -12.38 1.02
N ILE A 76 -10.88 -11.34 0.69
CA ILE A 76 -12.23 -11.45 0.11
C ILE A 76 -12.20 -12.28 -1.18
N LYS A 77 -11.29 -11.96 -2.12
CA LYS A 77 -11.11 -12.74 -3.36
C LYS A 77 -10.80 -14.22 -3.09
N GLY A 78 -9.92 -14.50 -2.13
CA GLY A 78 -9.58 -15.86 -1.73
C GLY A 78 -10.78 -16.62 -1.16
N LEU A 79 -11.57 -15.98 -0.29
CA LEU A 79 -12.82 -16.55 0.24
C LEU A 79 -13.84 -16.84 -0.86
N MET A 80 -13.92 -15.98 -1.87
CA MET A 80 -14.84 -16.17 -2.98
C MET A 80 -14.43 -17.35 -3.87
N MET A 81 -13.13 -17.51 -4.11
CA MET A 81 -12.58 -18.68 -4.80
C MET A 81 -12.81 -19.98 -4.01
N ASP A 82 -12.57 -19.96 -2.70
CA ASP A 82 -12.71 -21.14 -1.83
C ASP A 82 -14.17 -21.54 -1.56
N LYS A 83 -15.05 -20.55 -1.35
CA LYS A 83 -16.46 -20.77 -1.00
C LYS A 83 -17.41 -20.75 -2.19
N GLY A 84 -16.91 -20.56 -3.41
CA GLY A 84 -17.71 -20.63 -4.63
C GLY A 84 -18.64 -19.44 -4.86
N LEU A 85 -18.33 -18.27 -4.28
CA LEU A 85 -19.12 -17.05 -4.47
C LEU A 85 -18.80 -16.46 -5.84
N ALA A 86 -19.68 -16.65 -6.82
CA ALA A 86 -19.60 -15.96 -8.09
C ALA A 86 -19.77 -14.45 -7.86
N SER A 87 -18.68 -13.69 -7.88
CA SER A 87 -18.78 -12.23 -7.83
C SER A 87 -19.32 -11.67 -9.13
N PHE A 88 -20.61 -11.38 -9.13
CA PHE A 88 -21.19 -10.44 -10.07
C PHE A 88 -21.49 -9.14 -9.31
N TYR A 89 -20.58 -8.18 -9.39
CA TYR A 89 -20.78 -6.86 -8.81
C TYR A 89 -21.29 -5.91 -9.91
N ILE A 90 -22.58 -5.58 -9.87
CA ILE A 90 -23.13 -4.50 -10.68
C ILE A 90 -23.12 -3.24 -9.82
N THR A 91 -22.28 -2.27 -10.17
CA THR A 91 -22.39 -0.92 -9.61
C THR A 91 -23.28 -0.11 -10.53
N ILE A 92 -24.55 0.05 -10.14
CA ILE A 92 -25.46 0.96 -10.83
C ILE A 92 -25.25 2.33 -10.20
N ASN A 93 -24.64 3.26 -10.94
CA ASN A 93 -24.55 4.67 -10.55
C ASN A 93 -25.51 5.47 -11.45
N PRO A 94 -26.81 5.49 -11.14
CA PRO A 94 -27.78 6.21 -11.94
C PRO A 94 -27.52 7.72 -11.82
N ALA A 95 -27.52 8.44 -12.94
CA ALA A 95 -27.62 9.91 -12.90
C ALA A 95 -28.99 10.28 -12.32
N ASP A 96 -28.98 11.00 -11.20
CA ASP A 96 -30.15 11.52 -10.47
C ASP A 96 -31.18 12.21 -11.38
N ILE A 97 -30.73 12.98 -12.36
CA ILE A 97 -31.61 13.80 -13.22
C ILE A 97 -32.28 12.99 -14.36
N TYR A 98 -31.63 11.94 -14.85
CA TYR A 98 -32.04 11.27 -16.10
C TYR A 98 -32.36 9.78 -15.93
N ASN A 99 -32.11 9.19 -14.76
CA ASN A 99 -32.33 7.76 -14.59
C ASN A 99 -33.79 7.43 -14.26
N PRO A 100 -34.50 6.66 -15.10
CA PRO A 100 -35.90 6.31 -14.88
C PRO A 100 -36.14 5.47 -13.61
N ILE A 101 -35.11 4.80 -13.07
CA ILE A 101 -35.20 3.96 -11.86
C ILE A 101 -35.29 4.82 -10.59
N VAL A 102 -34.62 5.98 -10.57
CA VAL A 102 -34.56 6.86 -9.38
C VAL A 102 -35.69 7.90 -9.38
N LYS A 103 -36.34 8.11 -10.52
CA LYS A 103 -37.41 9.11 -10.70
C LYS A 103 -38.74 8.75 -10.01
N PHE A 104 -38.91 7.51 -9.57
CA PHE A 104 -40.15 6.98 -8.95
C PHE A 104 -40.01 6.66 -7.46
N LEU A 105 -38.86 6.93 -6.84
CA LEU A 105 -38.63 6.82 -5.40
C LEU A 105 -38.85 8.16 -4.70
#